data_AF-A0AA39PVD0-F1
#
_entry.id   AF-A0AA39PVD0-F1
#
_cell.length_a   1.000
_cell.length_b   1.000
_cell.length_c   1.000
_cell.angle_alpha   90.00
_cell.angle_beta   90.00
_cell.angle_gamma   90.00
#
_symmetry.space_group_name_H-M   'P 1'
#
loop_
_entity.id
_entity.type
_entity.pdbx_description
1 polymer ?
#
loop_
_entity_poly.entity_id
_entity_poly.type
_entity_poly.pdbx_seq_one_letter_code
_entity_poly.pdbx_strand_id
1 'polypeptide(L)'
;MALEKSGMIHNPKSDMCASDCLEMLRKREEAWTKFQPVFNKRIHVDHQETGIYELSGGIYFLGKYKPTRIPFLRLPSTPDDDTEWDELVVGCQIVDIGVALYEHDLFAAIVLDPSPHLKVKLYQLSTKSPHPLAANHIIPVHSCAAGILSGGVEIVEIVGDHLVLVTREHLQDKVYIFNWKKGILLHVIVAPNQCYTSFVFLDPTTLLLPNARNATLEIWEILEGRMRTVLYLPKLKIGINISHMACYGSPNPRSFSTFRPFHPDPAESLLIFHLHIFGFVETSTVIFLVHRKALLDIRRQGDVEWDAWQCCAGRRLGLKSWASHKLPEGRAFFALTFSHGPWFDL
;
A
#
# COMPACT_ATOMS: atom_id res chain seq x y z
N MET A 1 21.12 12.98 12.51
CA MET A 1 20.68 14.38 12.37
C MET A 1 20.34 14.78 10.93
N ALA A 2 21.24 14.72 9.93
CA ALA A 2 20.87 15.10 8.56
C ALA A 2 19.85 14.14 7.92
N LEU A 3 20.15 12.83 7.92
CA LEU A 3 19.23 11.80 7.41
C LEU A 3 17.84 11.87 8.07
N GLU A 4 17.81 11.93 9.40
CA GLU A 4 16.59 12.05 10.20
C GLU A 4 15.74 13.26 9.81
N LYS A 5 16.36 14.44 9.64
CA LYS A 5 15.65 15.65 9.17
C LYS A 5 15.04 15.48 7.78
N SER A 6 15.63 14.61 6.96
CA SER A 6 15.15 14.30 5.61
C SER A 6 14.19 13.10 5.58
N GLY A 7 13.78 12.57 6.74
CA GLY A 7 12.91 11.39 6.84
C GLY A 7 13.60 10.10 6.39
N MET A 8 14.92 10.01 6.56
CA MET A 8 15.74 8.87 6.13
C MET A 8 16.41 8.19 7.33
N ILE A 9 16.60 6.88 7.21
CA ILE A 9 17.30 6.01 8.16
C ILE A 9 18.60 5.50 7.55
N HIS A 10 19.67 5.51 8.33
CA HIS A 10 20.97 4.98 7.92
C HIS A 10 20.87 3.45 7.77
N ASN A 11 21.52 2.92 6.73
CA ASN A 11 21.68 1.50 6.57
C ASN A 11 22.99 1.02 7.20
N PRO A 12 22.97 0.28 8.31
CA PRO A 12 24.18 -0.20 8.97
C PRO A 12 24.96 -1.22 8.14
N LYS A 13 24.37 -1.76 7.07
CA LYS A 13 25.04 -2.69 6.14
C LYS A 13 25.80 -1.99 5.01
N SER A 14 25.82 -0.66 4.98
CA SER A 14 26.53 0.09 3.95
C SER A 14 27.92 0.47 4.41
N ASP A 15 28.92 0.19 3.58
CA ASP A 15 30.32 0.59 3.83
C ASP A 15 30.62 2.06 3.45
N MET A 16 29.58 2.81 3.04
CA MET A 16 29.75 4.19 2.60
C MET A 16 30.08 5.12 3.78
N CYS A 17 31.11 5.94 3.62
CA CYS A 17 31.50 6.89 4.64
C CYS A 17 30.44 8.02 4.79
N ALA A 18 30.47 8.70 5.94
CA ALA A 18 29.48 9.72 6.27
C ALA A 18 29.50 10.92 5.30
N SER A 19 30.66 11.30 4.77
CA SER A 19 30.76 12.42 3.80
C SER A 19 30.09 12.09 2.47
N ASP A 20 30.34 10.90 1.92
CA ASP A 20 29.75 10.47 0.65
C ASP A 20 28.23 10.28 0.80
N CYS A 21 27.81 9.72 1.93
CA CYS A 21 26.40 9.59 2.31
C CYS A 21 25.70 10.96 2.35
N LEU A 22 26.34 11.98 2.95
CA LEU A 22 25.82 13.34 3.00
C LEU A 22 25.77 13.99 1.61
N GLU A 23 26.78 13.77 0.77
CA GLU A 23 26.80 14.27 -0.61
C GLU A 23 25.66 13.66 -1.43
N MET A 24 25.45 12.34 -1.32
CA MET A 24 24.33 11.66 -1.97
C MET A 24 22.97 12.17 -1.50
N LEU A 25 22.82 12.43 -0.19
CA LEU A 25 21.59 13.00 0.36
C LEU A 25 21.31 14.38 -0.23
N ARG A 26 22.31 15.27 -0.29
CA ARG A 26 22.18 16.61 -0.89
C ARG A 26 21.79 16.55 -2.36
N LYS A 27 22.49 15.72 -3.15
CA LYS A 27 22.17 15.49 -4.57
C LYS A 27 20.72 15.04 -4.76
N ARG A 28 20.26 14.12 -3.90
CA ARG A 28 18.85 13.67 -3.88
C ARG A 28 17.89 14.82 -3.58
N GLU A 29 18.13 15.61 -2.54
CA GLU A 29 17.28 16.73 -2.14
C GLU A 29 17.20 17.82 -3.22
N GLU A 30 18.32 18.14 -3.85
CA GLU A 30 18.37 19.06 -4.98
C GLU A 30 17.56 18.54 -6.19
N ALA A 31 17.67 17.25 -6.49
CA ALA A 31 16.91 16.63 -7.58
C ALA A 31 15.39 16.71 -7.32
N TRP A 32 14.94 16.39 -6.11
CA TRP A 32 13.54 16.54 -5.71
C TRP A 32 13.05 17.99 -5.77
N THR A 33 13.91 18.94 -5.41
CA THR A 33 13.59 20.37 -5.47
C THR A 33 13.39 20.86 -6.90
N LYS A 34 14.20 20.35 -7.85
CA LYS A 34 14.14 20.75 -9.26
C LYS A 34 13.10 19.97 -10.05
N PHE A 35 12.68 18.80 -9.57
CA PHE A 35 11.80 17.86 -10.27
C PHE A 35 12.27 17.55 -11.70
N GLN A 36 13.58 17.49 -11.89
CA GLN A 36 14.22 17.23 -13.19
C GLN A 36 14.80 15.82 -13.21
N PRO A 37 14.40 14.96 -14.17
CA PRO A 37 15.02 13.65 -14.31
C PRO A 37 16.47 13.81 -14.78
N VAL A 38 17.35 12.93 -14.30
CA VAL A 38 18.77 12.91 -14.69
C VAL A 38 18.93 12.51 -16.16
N PHE A 39 18.04 11.65 -16.66
CA PHE A 39 17.93 11.28 -18.07
C PHE A 39 16.51 10.77 -18.37
N ASN A 40 16.20 10.67 -19.66
CA ASN A 40 14.96 10.06 -20.15
C ASN A 40 15.31 8.92 -21.10
N LYS A 41 14.66 7.75 -20.92
CA LYS A 41 14.78 6.60 -21.82
C LYS A 41 13.37 6.15 -22.21
N ARG A 42 13.16 5.91 -23.50
CA ARG A 42 11.89 5.37 -24.03
C ARG A 42 12.08 3.89 -24.27
N ILE A 43 11.16 3.09 -23.73
CA ILE A 43 11.21 1.63 -23.79
C ILE A 43 9.93 1.19 -24.47
N HIS A 44 10.06 0.37 -25.51
CA HIS A 44 8.90 -0.11 -26.26
C HIS A 44 8.15 -1.19 -25.47
N VAL A 45 6.83 -1.26 -25.66
CA VAL A 45 5.96 -2.26 -25.04
C VAL A 45 5.27 -3.01 -26.16
N ASP A 46 5.68 -4.26 -26.37
CA ASP A 46 5.23 -5.10 -27.49
C ASP A 46 3.96 -5.92 -27.18
N HIS A 47 3.31 -5.66 -26.04
CA HIS A 47 2.12 -6.39 -25.61
C HIS A 47 0.97 -5.47 -25.25
N GLN A 48 -0.25 -5.97 -25.46
CA GLN A 48 -1.46 -5.31 -24.97
C GLN A 48 -1.51 -5.44 -23.45
N GLU A 49 -1.43 -4.31 -22.77
CA GLU A 49 -1.47 -4.20 -21.32
C GLU A 49 -2.82 -4.63 -20.73
N THR A 50 -2.78 -5.11 -19.49
CA THR A 50 -3.97 -5.26 -18.64
C THR A 50 -3.92 -4.22 -17.53
N GLY A 51 -4.97 -4.13 -16.72
CA GLY A 51 -4.98 -3.27 -15.53
C GLY A 51 -4.02 -3.69 -14.41
N ILE A 52 -3.25 -4.77 -14.58
CA ILE A 52 -2.28 -5.25 -13.59
C ILE A 52 -0.94 -4.59 -13.86
N TYR A 53 -0.46 -3.77 -12.93
CA TYR A 53 0.86 -3.16 -12.99
C TYR A 53 1.41 -2.99 -11.58
N GLU A 54 2.73 -2.98 -11.44
CA GLU A 54 3.40 -2.78 -10.15
C GLU A 54 4.79 -2.20 -10.37
N LEU A 55 5.26 -1.35 -9.44
CA LEU A 55 6.61 -0.78 -9.48
C LEU A 55 7.27 -0.94 -8.12
N SER A 56 8.17 -1.92 -8.03
CA SER A 56 8.89 -2.23 -6.80
C SER A 56 10.29 -2.71 -7.14
N GLY A 57 11.26 -2.53 -6.26
CA GLY A 57 12.61 -3.05 -6.54
C GLY A 57 13.41 -2.29 -7.60
N GLY A 58 12.84 -1.26 -8.25
CA GLY A 58 13.35 -0.79 -9.55
C GLY A 58 12.99 -1.73 -10.70
N ILE A 59 11.97 -2.56 -10.50
CA ILE A 59 11.38 -3.47 -11.48
C ILE A 59 9.95 -3.01 -11.74
N TYR A 60 9.61 -2.85 -13.00
CA TYR A 60 8.28 -2.50 -13.47
C TYR A 60 7.60 -3.76 -14.01
N PHE A 61 6.43 -4.09 -13.48
CA PHE A 61 5.57 -5.18 -13.95
C PHE A 61 4.43 -4.60 -14.75
N LEU A 62 4.12 -5.23 -15.89
CA LEU A 62 3.01 -4.81 -16.73
C LEU A 62 2.30 -6.04 -17.29
N GLY A 63 1.09 -6.29 -16.79
CA GLY A 63 0.26 -7.42 -17.19
C GLY A 63 -0.09 -7.42 -18.67
N LYS A 64 -0.41 -8.60 -19.20
CA LYS A 64 -0.76 -8.80 -20.62
C LYS A 64 -2.04 -9.61 -20.79
N TYR A 65 -2.75 -9.41 -21.91
CA TYR A 65 -4.06 -10.02 -22.21
C TYR A 65 -4.11 -11.56 -22.08
N LYS A 66 -2.96 -12.25 -22.09
CA LYS A 66 -2.82 -13.66 -21.71
C LYS A 66 -2.24 -13.74 -20.29
N PRO A 67 -3.09 -13.78 -19.24
CA PRO A 67 -2.66 -13.57 -17.86
C PRO A 67 -1.96 -14.80 -17.26
N THR A 68 -1.36 -15.70 -18.05
CA THR A 68 -0.58 -16.83 -17.51
C THR A 68 0.90 -16.53 -17.35
N ARG A 69 1.32 -15.33 -17.80
CA ARG A 69 2.68 -14.82 -17.65
C ARG A 69 2.62 -13.34 -17.32
N ILE A 70 3.60 -12.87 -16.56
CA ILE A 70 3.74 -11.47 -16.19
C ILE A 70 5.07 -10.94 -16.75
N PRO A 71 5.02 -10.07 -17.77
CA PRO A 71 6.17 -9.31 -18.21
C PRO A 71 6.67 -8.40 -17.09
N PHE A 72 7.98 -8.31 -16.95
CA PHE A 72 8.62 -7.37 -16.06
C PHE A 72 9.91 -6.83 -16.65
N LEU A 73 10.33 -5.68 -16.16
CA LEU A 73 11.41 -4.90 -16.72
C LEU A 73 12.23 -4.30 -15.59
N ARG A 74 13.55 -4.53 -15.58
CA ARG A 74 14.44 -3.78 -14.69
C ARG A 74 14.61 -2.37 -15.25
N LEU A 75 14.29 -1.37 -14.44
CA LEU A 75 14.42 0.03 -14.85
C LEU A 75 15.91 0.42 -14.96
N PRO A 76 16.28 1.18 -16.01
CA PRO A 76 17.64 1.67 -16.18
C PRO A 76 17.99 2.66 -15.07
N SER A 77 19.20 2.58 -14.55
CA SER A 77 19.78 3.57 -13.63
C SER A 77 20.66 4.58 -14.36
N THR A 78 21.11 4.25 -15.57
CA THR A 78 21.87 5.14 -16.46
C THR A 78 21.32 5.09 -17.91
N PRO A 79 21.65 6.07 -18.77
CA PRO A 79 21.22 6.07 -20.17
C PRO A 79 21.68 4.82 -20.94
N ASP A 80 22.88 4.35 -20.63
CA ASP A 80 23.59 3.27 -21.33
C ASP A 80 23.19 1.87 -20.85
N ASP A 81 22.44 1.77 -19.73
CA ASP A 81 21.98 0.48 -19.20
C ASP A 81 21.04 -0.20 -20.20
N ASP A 82 21.39 -1.40 -20.66
CA ASP A 82 20.49 -2.21 -21.48
C ASP A 82 19.18 -2.51 -20.73
N THR A 83 18.07 -2.49 -21.46
CA THR A 83 16.74 -2.63 -20.88
C THR A 83 15.92 -3.59 -21.73
N GLU A 84 15.78 -4.81 -21.24
CA GLU A 84 15.05 -5.89 -21.91
C GLU A 84 13.89 -6.36 -21.04
N TRP A 85 12.74 -6.60 -21.68
CA TRP A 85 11.60 -7.24 -21.05
C TRP A 85 11.92 -8.70 -20.78
N ASP A 86 11.64 -9.12 -19.56
CA ASP A 86 11.68 -10.50 -19.14
C ASP A 86 10.28 -10.97 -18.75
N GLU A 87 10.07 -12.28 -18.60
CA GLU A 87 8.78 -12.84 -18.25
C GLU A 87 8.89 -13.89 -17.14
N LEU A 88 7.93 -13.86 -16.21
CA LEU A 88 7.67 -14.94 -15.27
C LEU A 88 6.44 -15.73 -15.73
N VAL A 89 6.59 -17.06 -15.85
CA VAL A 89 5.52 -17.97 -16.26
C VAL A 89 4.80 -18.52 -15.02
N VAL A 90 3.54 -18.14 -14.84
CA VAL A 90 2.72 -18.55 -13.69
C VAL A 90 1.86 -19.78 -14.01
N GLY A 91 1.46 -19.92 -15.28
CA GLY A 91 0.72 -21.09 -15.81
C GLY A 91 -0.78 -21.13 -15.48
N CYS A 92 -1.30 -20.18 -14.70
CA CYS A 92 -2.72 -20.02 -14.37
C CYS A 92 -3.18 -18.59 -14.68
N GLN A 93 -4.49 -18.35 -14.74
CA GLN A 93 -5.02 -17.00 -14.93
C GLN A 93 -4.67 -16.12 -13.73
N ILE A 94 -3.76 -15.17 -13.92
CA ILE A 94 -3.42 -14.13 -12.93
C ILE A 94 -4.58 -13.14 -12.84
N VAL A 95 -5.01 -12.89 -11.61
CA VAL A 95 -6.01 -11.88 -11.23
C VAL A 95 -5.29 -10.60 -10.81
N ASP A 96 -4.28 -10.74 -9.96
CA ASP A 96 -3.51 -9.65 -9.39
C ASP A 96 -2.11 -10.15 -8.95
N ILE A 97 -1.21 -9.23 -8.61
CA ILE A 97 0.16 -9.53 -8.18
C ILE A 97 0.53 -8.73 -6.94
N GLY A 98 1.33 -9.33 -6.06
CA GLY A 98 1.92 -8.65 -4.90
C GLY A 98 3.41 -8.94 -4.84
N VAL A 99 4.22 -7.96 -4.45
CA VAL A 99 5.68 -8.09 -4.51
C VAL A 99 6.37 -7.56 -3.26
N ALA A 100 7.41 -8.29 -2.81
CA ALA A 100 8.32 -7.89 -1.73
C ALA A 100 9.77 -8.10 -2.17
N LEU A 101 10.13 -7.50 -3.30
CA LEU A 101 11.41 -7.77 -3.98
C LEU A 101 12.62 -7.38 -3.15
N TYR A 102 12.57 -6.25 -2.47
CA TYR A 102 13.69 -5.83 -1.64
C TYR A 102 13.87 -6.81 -0.48
N GLU A 103 12.82 -7.08 0.29
CA GLU A 103 12.94 -7.85 1.53
C GLU A 103 13.25 -9.32 1.28
N HIS A 104 12.64 -9.89 0.25
CA HIS A 104 12.58 -11.33 0.08
C HIS A 104 12.83 -11.80 -1.35
N ASP A 105 13.02 -10.92 -2.34
CA ASP A 105 13.01 -11.32 -3.76
C ASP A 105 11.71 -12.08 -4.12
N LEU A 106 10.62 -11.71 -3.45
CA LEU A 106 9.35 -12.42 -3.49
C LEU A 106 8.38 -11.79 -4.47
N PHE A 107 7.81 -12.64 -5.32
CA PHE A 107 6.69 -12.35 -6.20
C PHE A 107 5.52 -13.29 -5.85
N ALA A 108 4.35 -12.73 -5.57
CA ALA A 108 3.12 -13.47 -5.33
C ALA A 108 2.14 -13.24 -6.49
N ALA A 109 1.74 -14.32 -7.16
CA ALA A 109 0.68 -14.30 -8.15
C ALA A 109 -0.64 -14.72 -7.51
N ILE A 110 -1.67 -13.89 -7.62
CA ILE A 110 -3.03 -14.28 -7.26
C ILE A 110 -3.68 -14.88 -8.49
N VAL A 111 -4.10 -16.15 -8.42
CA VAL A 111 -4.52 -16.91 -9.60
C VAL A 111 -5.87 -17.57 -9.41
N LEU A 112 -6.58 -17.74 -10.53
CA LEU A 112 -7.71 -18.65 -10.65
C LEU A 112 -7.24 -19.98 -11.25
N ASP A 113 -7.49 -21.05 -10.51
CA ASP A 113 -7.28 -22.41 -10.99
C ASP A 113 -8.52 -22.91 -11.76
N PRO A 114 -8.42 -23.91 -12.66
CA PRO A 114 -9.58 -24.54 -13.27
C PRO A 114 -10.48 -25.13 -12.18
N SER A 115 -11.76 -24.74 -12.18
CA SER A 115 -12.66 -24.74 -11.00
C SER A 115 -12.32 -23.60 -10.05
N PRO A 116 -13.26 -22.67 -9.77
CA PRO A 116 -13.03 -21.31 -9.24
C PRO A 116 -12.37 -21.27 -7.85
N HIS A 117 -11.11 -21.64 -7.76
CA HIS A 117 -10.30 -21.63 -6.55
C HIS A 117 -9.31 -20.50 -6.65
N LEU A 118 -9.46 -19.52 -5.76
CA LEU A 118 -8.49 -18.46 -5.61
C LEU A 118 -7.28 -19.02 -4.87
N LYS A 119 -6.09 -18.86 -5.46
CA LYS A 119 -4.83 -19.34 -4.90
C LYS A 119 -3.77 -18.25 -4.99
N VAL A 120 -2.80 -18.30 -4.08
CA VAL A 120 -1.57 -17.51 -4.18
C VAL A 120 -0.44 -18.44 -4.61
N LYS A 121 0.30 -18.11 -5.67
CA LYS A 121 1.54 -18.79 -6.05
C LYS A 121 2.75 -17.91 -5.72
N LEU A 122 3.75 -18.46 -5.05
CA LEU A 122 4.89 -17.72 -4.53
C LEU A 122 6.17 -18.07 -5.29
N TYR A 123 6.75 -17.09 -5.95
CA TYR A 123 7.96 -17.22 -6.75
C TYR A 123 9.09 -16.37 -6.17
N GLN A 124 10.31 -16.86 -6.31
CA GLN A 124 11.49 -16.02 -6.22
C GLN A 124 11.72 -15.39 -7.59
N LEU A 125 11.72 -14.06 -7.68
CA LEU A 125 11.75 -13.39 -8.99
C LEU A 125 13.07 -13.62 -9.72
N SER A 126 14.21 -13.51 -9.03
CA SER A 126 15.54 -13.67 -9.66
C SER A 126 15.75 -15.06 -10.28
N THR A 127 15.16 -16.11 -9.70
CA THR A 127 15.29 -17.50 -10.16
C THR A 127 14.08 -17.99 -10.94
N LYS A 128 12.99 -17.21 -10.96
CA LYS A 128 11.67 -17.55 -11.53
C LYS A 128 11.11 -18.89 -11.04
N SER A 129 11.62 -19.38 -9.92
CA SER A 129 11.31 -20.69 -9.35
C SER A 129 10.43 -20.52 -8.11
N PRO A 130 9.82 -21.60 -7.59
CA PRO A 130 9.13 -21.55 -6.29
C PRO A 130 10.01 -20.91 -5.21
N HIS A 131 9.42 -20.00 -4.43
CA HIS A 131 10.19 -19.23 -3.46
C HIS A 131 10.80 -20.13 -2.36
N PRO A 132 12.11 -20.10 -2.10
CA PRO A 132 12.78 -21.07 -1.22
C PRO A 132 12.38 -20.96 0.26
N LEU A 133 11.95 -19.77 0.70
CA LEU A 133 11.46 -19.56 2.08
C LEU A 133 9.98 -19.95 2.28
N ALA A 134 9.24 -20.28 1.22
CA ALA A 134 7.84 -20.67 1.34
C ALA A 134 7.75 -22.18 1.58
N ALA A 135 7.13 -22.58 2.69
CA ALA A 135 6.84 -23.98 2.99
C ALA A 135 5.96 -24.62 1.92
N ASN A 136 5.06 -23.82 1.32
CA ASN A 136 4.21 -24.21 0.21
C ASN A 136 4.33 -23.18 -0.90
N HIS A 137 4.64 -23.63 -2.13
CA HIS A 137 4.62 -22.77 -3.31
C HIS A 137 3.22 -22.19 -3.59
N ILE A 138 2.18 -22.94 -3.22
CA ILE A 138 0.78 -22.61 -3.48
C ILE A 138 0.04 -22.52 -2.15
N ILE A 139 -0.57 -21.37 -1.88
CA ILE A 139 -1.44 -21.15 -0.72
C ILE A 139 -2.90 -21.10 -1.21
N PRO A 140 -3.78 -22.01 -0.78
CA PRO A 140 -5.20 -21.90 -1.09
C PRO A 140 -5.82 -20.72 -0.32
N VAL A 141 -6.61 -19.88 -0.99
CA VAL A 141 -7.32 -18.77 -0.34
C VAL A 141 -8.75 -19.19 -0.02
N HIS A 142 -9.58 -19.40 -1.05
CA HIS A 142 -10.94 -19.92 -0.91
C HIS A 142 -11.50 -20.42 -2.25
N SER A 143 -12.56 -21.22 -2.18
CA SER A 143 -13.37 -21.60 -3.35
C SER A 143 -14.44 -20.56 -3.59
N CYS A 144 -14.45 -19.90 -4.75
CA CYS A 144 -15.53 -19.04 -5.18
C CYS A 144 -16.63 -19.90 -5.82
N ALA A 145 -17.90 -19.54 -5.69
CA ALA A 145 -18.93 -20.18 -6.51
C ALA A 145 -18.72 -19.78 -7.99
N ALA A 146 -18.93 -20.73 -8.91
CA ALA A 146 -18.74 -20.50 -10.34
C ALA A 146 -19.59 -19.31 -10.81
N GLY A 147 -18.95 -18.33 -11.48
CA GLY A 147 -19.62 -17.13 -12.01
C GLY A 147 -19.75 -15.93 -11.05
N ILE A 148 -19.21 -15.99 -9.83
CA ILE A 148 -19.44 -14.96 -8.79
C ILE A 148 -18.22 -14.05 -8.50
N LEU A 149 -17.10 -14.19 -9.22
CA LEU A 149 -15.98 -13.25 -9.13
C LEU A 149 -16.22 -11.92 -9.86
N SER A 150 -17.46 -11.41 -9.81
CA SER A 150 -17.80 -10.09 -10.36
C SER A 150 -17.12 -8.95 -9.59
N GLY A 151 -16.59 -9.21 -8.39
CA GLY A 151 -15.95 -8.22 -7.52
C GLY A 151 -14.41 -8.20 -7.53
N GLY A 152 -13.75 -9.23 -8.08
CA GLY A 152 -12.28 -9.26 -8.20
C GLY A 152 -11.49 -9.37 -6.87
N VAL A 153 -10.18 -9.50 -7.03
CA VAL A 153 -9.18 -9.22 -5.99
C VAL A 153 -8.85 -7.74 -6.12
N GLU A 154 -8.90 -7.00 -5.01
CA GLU A 154 -8.67 -5.55 -5.04
C GLU A 154 -7.20 -5.20 -4.87
N ILE A 155 -6.54 -5.87 -3.92
CA ILE A 155 -5.17 -5.55 -3.53
C ILE A 155 -4.53 -6.70 -2.76
N VAL A 156 -3.24 -6.90 -3.01
CA VAL A 156 -2.35 -7.75 -2.23
C VAL A 156 -1.10 -6.99 -1.83
N GLU A 157 -0.72 -7.08 -0.56
CA GLU A 157 0.51 -6.47 -0.04
C GLU A 157 1.26 -7.48 0.82
N ILE A 158 2.58 -7.37 0.81
CA ILE A 158 3.48 -8.26 1.54
C ILE A 158 4.46 -7.43 2.34
N VAL A 159 4.47 -7.65 3.66
CA VAL A 159 5.39 -7.00 4.59
C VAL A 159 5.94 -8.04 5.57
N GLY A 160 7.26 -8.21 5.60
CA GLY A 160 7.91 -9.26 6.37
C GLY A 160 7.32 -10.64 6.07
N ASP A 161 6.82 -11.32 7.09
CA ASP A 161 6.24 -12.66 6.98
C ASP A 161 4.74 -12.66 6.63
N HIS A 162 4.11 -11.48 6.56
CA HIS A 162 2.68 -11.35 6.37
C HIS A 162 2.34 -11.03 4.91
N LEU A 163 1.44 -11.83 4.34
CA LEU A 163 0.77 -11.55 3.07
C LEU A 163 -0.69 -11.26 3.37
N VAL A 164 -1.18 -10.11 2.92
CA VAL A 164 -2.56 -9.69 3.14
C VAL A 164 -3.24 -9.51 1.79
N LEU A 165 -4.47 -9.99 1.70
CA LEU A 165 -5.26 -10.02 0.47
C LEU A 165 -6.68 -9.56 0.77
N VAL A 166 -7.18 -8.58 0.01
CA VAL A 166 -8.59 -8.17 0.05
C VAL A 166 -9.32 -8.69 -1.16
N THR A 167 -10.42 -9.39 -0.92
CA THR A 167 -11.31 -9.89 -1.97
C THR A 167 -12.71 -9.32 -1.78
N ARG A 168 -13.35 -8.93 -2.88
CA ARG A 168 -14.77 -8.56 -2.87
C ARG A 168 -15.61 -9.69 -3.44
N GLU A 169 -16.42 -10.28 -2.58
CA GLU A 169 -17.47 -11.21 -2.98
C GLU A 169 -18.81 -10.48 -3.04
N HIS A 170 -19.79 -11.05 -3.75
CA HIS A 170 -21.09 -10.42 -4.00
C HIS A 170 -21.77 -9.86 -2.74
N LEU A 171 -21.58 -10.50 -1.57
CA LEU A 171 -22.25 -10.12 -0.31
C LEU A 171 -21.29 -9.60 0.76
N GLN A 172 -20.00 -9.87 0.64
CA GLN A 172 -19.03 -9.65 1.70
C GLN A 172 -17.67 -9.28 1.15
N ASP A 173 -16.99 -8.40 1.87
CA ASP A 173 -15.57 -8.17 1.69
C ASP A 173 -14.82 -9.07 2.68
N LYS A 174 -13.72 -9.66 2.21
CA LYS A 174 -12.87 -10.50 3.06
C LYS A 174 -11.43 -10.03 3.00
N VAL A 175 -10.82 -9.87 4.16
CA VAL A 175 -9.38 -9.62 4.32
C VAL A 175 -8.74 -10.88 4.85
N TYR A 176 -7.95 -11.53 4.02
CA TYR A 176 -7.17 -12.71 4.40
C TYR A 176 -5.78 -12.29 4.83
N ILE A 177 -5.33 -12.80 5.97
CA ILE A 177 -4.00 -12.53 6.51
C ILE A 177 -3.27 -13.87 6.64
N PHE A 178 -2.19 -14.05 5.88
CA PHE A 178 -1.38 -15.26 5.86
C PHE A 178 0.00 -15.01 6.45
N ASN A 179 0.57 -16.03 7.09
CA ASN A 179 2.02 -16.15 7.18
C ASN A 179 2.49 -16.89 5.92
N TRP A 180 3.05 -16.17 4.95
CA TRP A 180 3.34 -16.74 3.62
C TRP A 180 4.50 -17.75 3.67
N LYS A 181 5.46 -17.56 4.57
CA LYS A 181 6.58 -18.51 4.76
C LYS A 181 6.09 -19.85 5.27
N LYS A 182 5.15 -19.85 6.21
CA LYS A 182 4.56 -21.07 6.77
C LYS A 182 3.41 -21.62 5.92
N GLY A 183 2.85 -20.81 5.02
CA GLY A 183 1.68 -21.16 4.23
C GLY A 183 0.41 -21.34 5.08
N ILE A 184 0.31 -20.65 6.22
CA ILE A 184 -0.83 -20.75 7.15
C ILE A 184 -1.68 -19.48 7.09
N LEU A 185 -3.00 -19.67 7.09
CA LEU A 185 -3.97 -18.60 7.28
C LEU A 185 -4.01 -18.23 8.77
N LEU A 186 -3.69 -16.98 9.08
CA LEU A 186 -3.74 -16.46 10.44
C LEU A 186 -5.15 -16.00 10.78
N HIS A 187 -5.71 -15.12 9.96
CA HIS A 187 -7.02 -14.50 10.20
C HIS A 187 -7.80 -14.27 8.90
N VAL A 188 -9.12 -14.26 9.04
CA VAL A 188 -10.06 -13.78 8.02
C VAL A 188 -10.95 -12.73 8.67
N ILE A 189 -10.89 -11.51 8.18
CA ILE A 189 -11.80 -10.43 8.58
C ILE A 189 -12.92 -10.41 7.55
N VAL A 190 -14.16 -10.55 8.00
CA VAL A 190 -15.35 -10.53 7.14
C VAL A 190 -16.15 -9.28 7.44
N ALA A 191 -16.46 -8.52 6.40
CA ALA A 191 -17.33 -7.35 6.50
C ALA A 191 -18.43 -7.41 5.42
N PRO A 192 -19.52 -6.64 5.57
CA PRO A 192 -20.45 -6.44 4.47
C PRO A 192 -19.74 -5.96 3.19
N ASN A 193 -20.37 -6.22 2.04
CA ASN A 193 -19.88 -5.72 0.75
C ASN A 193 -19.64 -4.19 0.78
N GLN A 194 -18.57 -3.74 0.11
CA GLN A 194 -18.13 -2.34 0.00
C GLN A 194 -17.66 -1.69 1.31
N CYS A 195 -17.29 -2.47 2.32
CA CYS A 195 -16.59 -1.97 3.50
C CYS A 195 -15.09 -1.75 3.25
N TYR A 196 -14.40 -2.73 2.67
CA TYR A 196 -12.94 -2.74 2.51
C TYR A 196 -12.54 -2.87 1.04
N THR A 197 -11.92 -1.82 0.53
CA THR A 197 -11.37 -1.78 -0.84
C THR A 197 -9.86 -1.59 -0.89
N SER A 198 -9.23 -1.34 0.25
CA SER A 198 -7.78 -1.16 0.36
C SER A 198 -7.34 -1.38 1.80
N PHE A 199 -6.04 -1.41 2.02
CA PHE A 199 -5.44 -1.38 3.35
C PHE A 199 -4.01 -0.87 3.25
N VAL A 200 -3.40 -0.60 4.41
CA VAL A 200 -1.95 -0.34 4.48
C VAL A 200 -1.38 -0.92 5.76
N PHE A 201 -0.12 -1.39 5.69
CA PHE A 201 0.64 -1.72 6.88
C PHE A 201 1.12 -0.44 7.58
N LEU A 202 0.81 -0.31 8.86
CA LEU A 202 1.39 0.74 9.72
C LEU A 202 2.77 0.31 10.23
N ASP A 203 2.91 -0.97 10.53
CA ASP A 203 4.19 -1.63 10.77
C ASP A 203 4.05 -3.13 10.39
N PRO A 204 5.09 -3.97 10.52
CA PRO A 204 4.99 -5.38 10.12
C PRO A 204 3.95 -6.20 10.87
N THR A 205 3.36 -5.68 11.96
CA THR A 205 2.39 -6.37 12.82
C THR A 205 1.02 -5.70 12.88
N THR A 206 0.88 -4.49 12.36
CA THR A 206 -0.33 -3.68 12.47
C THR A 206 -0.85 -3.26 11.09
N LEU A 207 -2.14 -3.51 10.82
CA LEU A 207 -2.86 -3.08 9.63
C LEU A 207 -3.77 -1.89 9.91
N LEU A 208 -3.97 -1.05 8.91
CA LEU A 208 -5.04 -0.06 8.85
C LEU A 208 -6.03 -0.43 7.74
N LEU A 209 -7.30 -0.56 8.10
CA LEU A 209 -8.42 -0.85 7.20
C LEU A 209 -9.37 0.36 7.17
N PRO A 210 -9.42 1.11 6.05
CA PRO A 210 -10.45 2.13 5.85
C PRO A 210 -11.80 1.45 5.63
N ASN A 211 -12.79 1.74 6.47
CA ASN A 211 -14.15 1.21 6.39
C ASN A 211 -15.10 2.28 5.83
N ALA A 212 -15.46 2.13 4.56
CA ALA A 212 -16.33 3.11 3.88
C ALA A 212 -17.75 3.14 4.48
N ARG A 213 -18.28 1.98 4.87
CA ARG A 213 -19.65 1.86 5.37
C ARG A 213 -19.85 2.54 6.72
N ASN A 214 -18.89 2.39 7.62
CA ASN A 214 -18.96 2.97 8.96
C ASN A 214 -18.29 4.35 9.05
N ALA A 215 -17.67 4.82 7.96
CA ALA A 215 -16.84 6.02 7.95
C ALA A 215 -15.79 6.00 9.06
N THR A 216 -15.03 4.90 9.15
CA THR A 216 -13.98 4.70 10.17
C THR A 216 -12.66 4.28 9.54
N LEU A 217 -11.56 4.51 10.26
CA LEU A 217 -10.30 3.83 10.01
C LEU A 217 -10.05 2.84 11.14
N GLU A 218 -9.96 1.55 10.82
CA GLU A 218 -9.82 0.49 11.81
C GLU A 218 -8.36 0.01 11.86
N ILE A 219 -7.77 0.06 13.05
CA ILE A 219 -6.41 -0.43 13.27
C ILE A 219 -6.49 -1.84 13.88
N TRP A 220 -5.87 -2.80 13.19
CA TRP A 220 -5.88 -4.21 13.52
C TRP A 220 -4.48 -4.70 13.89
N GLU A 221 -4.37 -5.47 14.96
CA GLU A 221 -3.13 -6.17 15.30
C GLU A 221 -3.17 -7.59 14.74
N ILE A 222 -2.23 -7.89 13.83
CA ILE A 222 -2.20 -9.14 13.07
C ILE A 222 -2.04 -10.33 13.99
N LEU A 223 -1.08 -10.31 14.92
CA LEU A 223 -0.78 -11.47 15.75
C LEU A 223 -1.90 -11.83 16.74
N GLU A 224 -2.73 -10.85 17.08
CA GLU A 224 -3.84 -11.04 18.01
C GLU A 224 -5.16 -11.29 17.31
N GLY A 225 -5.22 -11.10 15.99
CA GLY A 225 -6.43 -11.29 15.20
C GLY A 225 -7.58 -10.37 15.61
N ARG A 226 -7.28 -9.17 16.13
CA ARG A 226 -8.33 -8.27 16.62
C ARG A 226 -8.08 -6.81 16.27
N MET A 227 -9.19 -6.11 16.10
CA MET A 227 -9.25 -4.67 16.05
C MET A 227 -8.84 -4.09 17.40
N ARG A 228 -7.92 -3.12 17.40
CA ARG A 228 -7.43 -2.44 18.60
C ARG A 228 -7.95 -1.03 18.76
N THR A 229 -8.18 -0.34 17.65
CA THR A 229 -8.49 1.09 17.67
C THR A 229 -9.36 1.40 16.47
N VAL A 230 -10.46 2.12 16.72
CA VAL A 230 -11.35 2.63 15.69
C VAL A 230 -11.24 4.14 15.69
N LEU A 231 -10.88 4.70 14.55
CA LEU A 231 -10.79 6.14 14.36
C LEU A 231 -11.99 6.60 13.55
N TYR A 232 -12.90 7.35 14.17
CA TYR A 232 -14.10 7.86 13.48
C TYR A 232 -13.77 9.04 12.60
N LEU A 233 -14.28 9.04 11.36
CA LEU A 233 -14.25 10.20 10.47
C LEU A 233 -15.37 11.19 10.85
N PRO A 234 -15.33 12.44 10.36
CA PRO A 234 -16.37 13.41 10.67
C PRO A 234 -17.75 12.93 10.17
N LYS A 235 -18.80 13.25 10.93
CA LYS A 235 -20.17 12.86 10.58
C LYS A 235 -20.59 13.51 9.26
N LEU A 236 -21.13 12.70 8.38
CA LEU A 236 -21.73 13.14 7.12
C LEU A 236 -23.17 13.59 7.36
N LYS A 237 -23.58 14.59 6.60
CA LYS A 237 -24.98 15.04 6.55
C LYS A 237 -25.92 13.92 6.12
N ILE A 238 -27.18 14.01 6.55
CA ILE A 238 -28.22 13.04 6.18
C ILE A 238 -28.33 12.91 4.65
N GLY A 239 -28.29 11.66 4.17
CA GLY A 239 -28.39 11.32 2.75
C GLY A 239 -27.08 11.38 1.97
N ILE A 240 -25.96 11.65 2.65
CA ILE A 240 -24.60 11.58 2.09
C ILE A 240 -23.89 10.37 2.66
N ASN A 241 -23.24 9.58 1.81
CA ASN A 241 -22.54 8.36 2.19
C ASN A 241 -21.16 8.28 1.54
N ILE A 242 -20.22 7.57 2.16
CA ILE A 242 -18.94 7.22 1.53
C ILE A 242 -19.18 5.95 0.71
N SER A 243 -19.11 6.06 -0.61
CA SER A 243 -19.28 4.91 -1.52
C SER A 243 -18.00 4.11 -1.72
N HIS A 244 -16.84 4.74 -1.50
CA HIS A 244 -15.54 4.10 -1.65
C HIS A 244 -14.49 4.78 -0.76
N MET A 245 -13.61 3.99 -0.15
CA MET A 245 -12.48 4.48 0.63
C MET A 245 -11.22 3.68 0.30
N ALA A 246 -10.24 4.35 -0.28
CA ALA A 246 -8.93 3.79 -0.56
C ALA A 246 -7.86 4.45 0.29
N CYS A 247 -6.82 3.71 0.66
CA CYS A 247 -5.60 4.24 1.24
C CYS A 247 -4.38 3.67 0.55
N TYR A 248 -3.33 4.47 0.48
CA TYR A 248 -2.02 4.08 -0.04
C TYR A 248 -0.92 4.70 0.83
N GLY A 249 0.20 4.00 0.98
CA GLY A 249 1.35 4.51 1.71
C GLY A 249 2.66 3.90 1.24
N SER A 250 3.65 4.74 0.99
CA SER A 250 4.99 4.30 0.56
C SER A 250 6.09 5.13 1.24
N PRO A 251 7.22 4.52 1.63
CA PRO A 251 7.52 3.08 1.52
C PRO A 251 6.68 2.25 2.51
N ASN A 252 6.48 0.97 2.23
CA ASN A 252 5.97 0.03 3.24
C ASN A 252 6.96 -0.12 4.42
N PRO A 253 6.52 -0.55 5.61
CA PRO A 253 7.42 -0.97 6.67
C PRO A 253 8.24 -2.17 6.17
N ARG A 254 9.57 -2.05 6.04
CA ARG A 254 10.41 -3.11 5.44
C ARG A 254 11.57 -3.50 6.33
N SER A 255 12.05 -4.72 6.17
CA SER A 255 13.37 -5.12 6.65
C SER A 255 14.50 -4.59 5.75
N PHE A 256 15.63 -4.18 6.34
CA PHE A 256 16.80 -3.69 5.59
C PHE A 256 17.51 -4.83 4.83
N SER A 257 17.40 -4.84 3.50
CA SER A 257 18.05 -5.85 2.66
C SER A 257 19.02 -5.31 1.63
N THR A 258 18.95 -4.03 1.27
CA THR A 258 19.76 -3.49 0.18
C THR A 258 21.11 -2.94 0.67
N PHE A 259 22.06 -2.74 -0.23
CA PHE A 259 23.35 -2.09 0.04
C PHE A 259 23.29 -0.55 0.02
N ARG A 260 22.12 0.07 -0.20
CA ARG A 260 22.05 1.54 -0.26
C ARG A 260 22.43 2.15 1.09
N PRO A 261 23.13 3.29 1.13
CA PRO A 261 23.61 3.91 2.37
C PRO A 261 22.53 4.35 3.35
N PHE A 262 21.33 4.61 2.83
CA PHE A 262 20.17 5.02 3.62
C PHE A 262 18.86 4.69 2.87
N HIS A 263 17.77 4.64 3.63
CA HIS A 263 16.41 4.36 3.17
C HIS A 263 15.44 5.40 3.70
N PRO A 264 14.31 5.66 3.03
CA PRO A 264 13.26 6.45 3.66
C PRO A 264 12.73 5.70 4.89
N ASP A 265 12.49 6.41 5.98
CA ASP A 265 11.88 5.84 7.18
C ASP A 265 10.40 5.57 6.91
N PRO A 266 9.93 4.31 6.95
CA PRO A 266 8.52 4.02 6.78
C PRO A 266 7.65 4.71 7.83
N ALA A 267 8.11 4.88 9.07
CA ALA A 267 7.31 5.56 10.09
C ALA A 267 7.06 7.04 9.74
N GLU A 268 7.99 7.66 9.00
CA GLU A 268 7.91 9.05 8.57
C GLU A 268 7.18 9.23 7.22
N SER A 269 6.59 8.17 6.67
CA SER A 269 5.84 8.26 5.41
C SER A 269 4.48 8.92 5.60
N LEU A 270 4.03 9.62 4.56
CA LEU A 270 2.63 10.02 4.44
C LEU A 270 1.79 8.87 3.88
N LEU A 271 0.61 8.71 4.47
CA LEU A 271 -0.47 7.90 3.98
C LEU A 271 -1.48 8.80 3.29
N ILE A 272 -1.95 8.38 2.12
CA ILE A 272 -2.91 9.11 1.30
C ILE A 272 -4.22 8.34 1.36
N PHE A 273 -5.31 9.01 1.70
CA PHE A 273 -6.66 8.47 1.72
C PHE A 273 -7.48 9.14 0.64
N HIS A 274 -8.21 8.33 -0.12
CA HIS A 274 -9.13 8.76 -1.16
C HIS A 274 -10.53 8.31 -0.79
N LEU A 275 -11.44 9.27 -0.62
CA LEU A 275 -12.82 9.04 -0.23
C LEU A 275 -13.70 9.49 -1.38
N HIS A 276 -14.57 8.60 -1.87
CA HIS A 276 -15.65 8.98 -2.78
C HIS A 276 -16.91 9.13 -1.96
N ILE A 277 -17.44 10.36 -1.95
CA ILE A 277 -18.64 10.73 -1.23
C ILE A 277 -19.76 10.84 -2.26
N PHE A 278 -20.84 10.10 -2.03
CA PHE A 278 -22.04 10.11 -2.86
C PHE A 278 -23.16 10.87 -2.13
N GLY A 279 -23.66 11.94 -2.75
CA GLY A 279 -24.83 12.69 -2.29
C GLY A 279 -25.99 12.60 -3.29
N PHE A 280 -27.06 13.35 -3.04
CA PHE A 280 -28.27 13.33 -3.87
C PHE A 280 -28.08 13.82 -5.31
N VAL A 281 -27.12 14.73 -5.54
CA VAL A 281 -26.95 15.43 -6.83
C VAL A 281 -25.58 15.19 -7.44
N GLU A 282 -24.54 15.02 -6.63
CA GLU A 282 -23.16 14.95 -7.10
C GLU A 282 -22.33 13.92 -6.32
N THR A 283 -21.34 13.35 -7.01
CA THR A 283 -20.22 12.61 -6.42
C THR A 283 -19.05 13.54 -6.19
N SER A 284 -18.43 13.46 -5.02
CA SER A 284 -17.26 14.26 -4.66
C SER A 284 -16.11 13.35 -4.24
N THR A 285 -14.89 13.71 -4.61
CA THR A 285 -13.67 13.04 -4.15
C THR A 285 -12.98 13.90 -3.09
N VAL A 286 -12.72 13.31 -1.94
CA VAL A 286 -11.96 13.92 -0.85
C VAL A 286 -10.65 13.17 -0.70
N ILE A 287 -9.55 13.91 -0.64
CA ILE A 287 -8.24 13.35 -0.34
C ILE A 287 -7.80 13.85 1.03
N PHE A 288 -7.20 13.00 1.86
CA PHE A 288 -6.48 13.49 3.04
C PHE A 288 -5.21 12.72 3.27
N LEU A 289 -4.28 13.38 3.94
CA LEU A 289 -2.94 12.90 4.19
C LEU A 289 -2.76 12.75 5.70
N VAL A 290 -2.22 11.60 6.10
CA VAL A 290 -1.92 11.30 7.49
C VAL A 290 -0.49 10.82 7.58
N HIS A 291 0.26 11.34 8.55
CA HIS A 291 1.58 10.80 8.83
C HIS A 291 1.45 9.42 9.48
N ARG A 292 2.15 8.40 8.94
CA ARG A 292 2.05 7.03 9.46
C ARG A 292 2.38 6.96 10.96
N LYS A 293 3.41 7.70 11.40
CA LYS A 293 3.77 7.85 12.83
C LYS A 293 2.58 8.24 13.71
N ALA A 294 1.72 9.15 13.26
CA ALA A 294 0.58 9.61 14.06
C ALA A 294 -0.42 8.46 14.33
N LEU A 295 -0.64 7.58 13.35
CA LEU A 295 -1.47 6.39 13.54
C LEU A 295 -0.79 5.35 14.44
N LEU A 296 0.53 5.18 14.30
CA LEU A 296 1.31 4.31 15.17
C LEU A 296 1.29 4.76 16.65
N ASP A 297 1.24 6.07 16.90
CA ASP A 297 1.14 6.64 18.24
C ASP A 297 -0.26 6.44 18.86
N ILE A 298 -1.32 6.39 18.03
CA ILE A 298 -2.71 6.31 18.47
C ILE A 298 -3.24 4.86 18.56
N ARG A 299 -2.61 3.88 17.88
CA ARG A 299 -3.09 2.48 17.74
C ARG A 299 -3.45 1.69 19.01
N ARG A 300 -3.14 2.21 20.21
CA ARG A 300 -3.42 1.57 21.50
C ARG A 300 -4.43 2.34 22.36
N GLN A 301 -5.06 3.38 21.81
CA GLN A 301 -5.93 4.27 22.57
C GLN A 301 -7.39 3.80 22.62
N GLY A 302 -7.76 2.79 21.83
CA GLY A 302 -9.14 2.29 21.77
C GLY A 302 -9.96 3.07 20.75
N ASP A 303 -11.22 3.34 21.03
CA ASP A 303 -12.09 4.10 20.13
C ASP A 303 -11.81 5.60 20.27
N VAL A 304 -11.49 6.26 19.15
CA VAL A 304 -11.10 7.67 19.11
C VAL A 304 -12.02 8.44 18.17
N GLU A 305 -12.87 9.27 18.77
CA GLU A 305 -13.73 10.22 18.06
C GLU A 305 -12.91 11.23 17.26
N TRP A 306 -13.44 11.70 16.14
CA TRP A 306 -12.76 12.65 15.24
C TRP A 306 -12.14 13.86 15.98
N ASP A 307 -12.89 14.46 16.91
CA ASP A 307 -12.43 15.63 17.67
C ASP A 307 -11.23 15.32 18.55
N ALA A 308 -11.11 14.07 19.01
CA ALA A 308 -10.00 13.61 19.83
C ALA A 308 -8.74 13.28 19.03
N TRP A 309 -8.81 13.12 17.70
CA TRP A 309 -7.62 12.95 16.86
C TRP A 309 -6.64 14.11 17.06
N GLN A 310 -7.16 15.31 17.29
CA GLN A 310 -6.41 16.55 17.46
C GLN A 310 -5.62 16.60 18.79
N CYS A 311 -6.16 16.01 19.85
CA CYS A 311 -5.48 15.97 21.15
C CYS A 311 -4.30 15.00 21.14
N CYS A 312 -4.38 13.94 20.33
CA CYS A 312 -3.38 12.89 20.30
C CYS A 312 -2.23 13.17 19.30
N ALA A 313 -2.46 14.02 18.29
CA ALA A 313 -1.47 14.32 17.25
C ALA A 313 -0.76 15.68 17.36
N GLY A 314 -0.99 16.47 18.40
CA GLY A 314 -0.38 17.81 18.56
C GLY A 314 -1.29 18.95 18.08
N ARG A 315 -1.24 20.08 18.80
CA ARG A 315 -2.25 21.15 18.78
C ARG A 315 -2.34 21.99 17.49
N ARG A 316 -3.59 22.37 17.18
CA ARG A 316 -4.10 23.51 16.36
C ARG A 316 -3.31 23.87 15.10
N LEU A 317 -3.77 23.34 13.97
CA LEU A 317 -3.92 24.12 12.74
C LEU A 317 -5.39 24.53 12.62
N GLY A 318 -5.66 25.83 12.77
CA GLY A 318 -7.01 26.37 12.53
C GLY A 318 -7.32 26.33 11.05
N LEU A 319 -8.13 25.37 10.59
CA LEU A 319 -8.72 25.36 9.26
C LEU A 319 -9.83 26.43 9.18
N LYS A 320 -9.43 27.69 8.99
CA LYS A 320 -10.26 28.66 8.28
C LYS A 320 -9.67 28.76 6.89
N SER A 321 -10.31 28.11 5.93
CA SER A 321 -9.89 27.93 4.53
C SER A 321 -8.48 27.33 4.36
N TRP A 322 -8.42 26.09 3.86
CA TRP A 322 -7.84 25.85 2.53
C TRP A 322 -6.69 26.76 2.08
N ALA A 323 -5.60 26.82 2.84
CA ALA A 323 -4.35 27.42 2.38
C ALA A 323 -3.18 26.92 3.23
N SER A 324 -2.13 26.51 2.52
CA SER A 324 -0.86 26.02 3.02
C SER A 324 -0.08 27.13 3.74
N HIS A 325 0.60 26.80 4.84
CA HIS A 325 1.86 27.43 5.26
C HIS A 325 2.67 26.51 6.20
N LYS A 326 3.99 26.69 6.17
CA LYS A 326 5.05 25.81 6.72
C LYS A 326 4.91 25.51 8.21
N LEU A 327 5.12 24.24 8.56
CA LEU A 327 5.17 23.71 9.94
C LEU A 327 6.54 23.95 10.62
N PRO A 328 6.55 24.24 11.93
CA PRO A 328 7.59 23.78 12.85
C PRO A 328 7.11 22.51 13.60
N GLU A 329 7.99 21.50 13.68
CA GLU A 329 7.89 20.31 14.56
C GLU A 329 6.73 19.31 14.31
N GLY A 330 6.61 18.86 13.06
CA GLY A 330 6.65 17.40 12.77
C GLY A 330 5.45 16.49 13.08
N ARG A 331 4.25 16.99 13.41
CA ARG A 331 3.05 16.14 13.55
C ARG A 331 1.81 16.87 13.04
N ALA A 332 1.25 16.42 11.92
CA ALA A 332 0.07 17.05 11.36
C ALA A 332 -0.78 16.05 10.56
N PHE A 333 -2.09 16.20 10.69
CA PHE A 333 -3.08 15.73 9.74
C PHE A 333 -3.31 16.83 8.71
N PHE A 334 -3.32 16.48 7.42
CA PHE A 334 -3.61 17.43 6.36
C PHE A 334 -4.76 16.91 5.52
N ALA A 335 -5.95 17.50 5.64
CA ALA A 335 -7.05 17.19 4.75
C ALA A 335 -7.05 18.10 3.52
N LEU A 336 -7.10 17.50 2.33
CA LEU A 336 -7.26 18.16 1.04
C LEU A 336 -8.53 17.62 0.31
N THR A 337 -9.72 18.09 0.70
CA THR A 337 -10.97 18.10 -0.12
C THR A 337 -10.90 18.85 -1.47
N PHE A 338 -10.93 18.14 -2.59
CA PHE A 338 -11.14 18.75 -3.91
C PHE A 338 -12.63 18.72 -4.27
N SER A 339 -13.49 19.49 -3.59
CA SER A 339 -14.87 19.70 -4.05
C SER A 339 -15.55 20.93 -3.43
N HIS A 340 -16.52 21.50 -4.17
CA HIS A 340 -17.38 22.59 -3.74
C HIS A 340 -18.59 22.05 -2.96
N GLY A 341 -18.52 22.00 -1.63
CA GLY A 341 -19.72 21.73 -0.81
C GLY A 341 -19.42 21.45 0.67
N PRO A 342 -20.26 21.94 1.62
CA PRO A 342 -20.14 21.57 3.03
C PRO A 342 -20.81 20.21 3.27
N TRP A 343 -20.05 19.12 3.09
CA TRP A 343 -20.55 17.73 3.23
C TRP A 343 -20.62 17.23 4.69
N PHE A 344 -19.80 17.81 5.55
CA PHE A 344 -19.68 17.43 6.96
C PHE A 344 -20.52 18.35 7.84
N ASP A 345 -21.06 17.79 8.92
CA ASP A 345 -21.59 18.57 10.04
C ASP A 345 -20.40 18.98 10.90
N LEU A 346 -20.01 20.25 10.82
CA LEU A 346 -18.94 20.85 11.63
C LEU A 346 -19.47 21.38 12.96
#